data_AF-A0A929HSY9-F1
#
_entry.id   AF-A0A929HSY9-F1
#
_cell.length_a   1.000
_cell.length_b   1.000
_cell.length_c   1.000
_cell.angle_alpha   90.00
_cell.angle_beta   90.00
_cell.angle_gamma   90.00
#
_symmetry.space_group_name_H-M   'P 1'
#
loop_
_entity.id
_entity.type
_entity.pdbx_description
1 polymer ?
#
loop_
_entity_poly.entity_id
_entity_poly.type
_entity_poly.pdbx_seq_one_letter_code
_entity_poly.pdbx_strand_id
1 'polypeptide(L)'
;GSIPTGFLVAALAVLGAAQGNLPLACWLVLLAAFISDATWTLLWRIVTGQKFTQAHRSHAYQRLSRYWGSHQSVVFLLIAINGLWLFPLAWCVVIWPQYTAILVILAYLPLLLGMAKIRNLP
;
A
#
# COMPACT_ATOMS: atom_id res chain seq x y z
N GLY A 1 16.31 -6.44 5.03
CA GLY A 1 15.50 -7.44 4.30
C GLY A 1 14.04 -7.13 4.52
N SER A 2 13.22 -7.12 3.46
CA SER A 2 11.80 -6.73 3.53
C SER A 2 10.89 -7.78 4.19
N ILE A 3 11.30 -9.05 4.17
CA ILE A 3 10.55 -10.17 4.76
C ILE A 3 10.41 -10.04 6.29
N PRO A 4 11.49 -9.88 7.08
CA PRO A 4 11.36 -9.75 8.53
C PRO A 4 10.60 -8.49 8.94
N THR A 5 10.76 -7.37 8.22
CA THR A 5 10.02 -6.13 8.50
C THR A 5 8.53 -6.29 8.20
N GLY A 6 8.16 -6.93 7.08
CA GLY A 6 6.76 -7.20 6.76
C GLY A 6 6.10 -8.13 7.77
N PHE A 7 6.82 -9.18 8.19
CA PHE A 7 6.37 -10.09 9.25
C PHE A 7 6.17 -9.35 10.58
N LEU A 8 7.11 -8.50 10.98
CA LEU A 8 7.05 -7.76 12.23
C LEU A 8 5.85 -6.80 12.25
N VAL A 9 5.59 -6.10 11.15
CA VAL A 9 4.41 -5.22 11.02
C VAL A 9 3.11 -6.03 11.06
N ALA A 10 3.05 -7.19 10.39
CA ALA A 10 1.88 -8.08 10.46
C ALA A 10 1.66 -8.64 11.88
N ALA A 11 2.72 -9.02 12.58
CA ALA A 11 2.65 -9.51 13.95
C ALA A 11 2.16 -8.41 14.91
N LEU A 12 2.64 -7.18 14.77
CA LEU A 12 2.15 -6.03 15.53
C LEU A 12 0.68 -5.73 15.23
N ALA A 13 0.24 -5.88 13.98
CA ALA A 13 -1.15 -5.73 13.61
C ALA A 13 -2.08 -6.73 14.31
N VAL A 14 -1.69 -8.00 14.33
CA VAL A 14 -2.43 -9.07 15.01
C VAL A 14 -2.41 -8.87 16.52
N LEU A 15 -1.26 -8.52 17.11
CA LEU A 15 -1.15 -8.26 18.55
C LEU A 15 -2.01 -7.06 18.98
N GLY A 16 -1.99 -5.97 18.22
CA GLY A 16 -2.80 -4.78 18.50
C GLY A 16 -4.30 -5.06 18.41
N ALA A 17 -4.72 -5.93 17.49
CA ALA A 17 -6.10 -6.39 17.40
C ALA A 17 -6.47 -7.35 18.54
N ALA A 18 -5.59 -8.29 18.90
CA ALA A 18 -5.81 -9.25 19.97
C ALA A 18 -5.92 -8.59 21.36
N GLN A 19 -5.21 -7.46 21.57
CA GLN A 19 -5.30 -6.66 22.79
C GLN A 19 -6.48 -5.68 22.78
N GLY A 20 -7.24 -5.57 21.68
CA GLY A 20 -8.35 -4.63 21.54
C GLY A 20 -7.94 -3.16 21.42
N ASN A 21 -6.64 -2.88 21.32
CA ASN A 21 -6.10 -1.52 21.29
C ASN A 21 -6.33 -0.84 19.94
N LEU A 22 -6.12 -1.58 18.83
CA LEU A 22 -6.30 -1.06 17.47
C LEU A 22 -7.12 -2.02 16.61
N PRO A 23 -8.15 -1.53 15.89
CA PRO A 23 -8.86 -2.32 14.90
C PRO A 23 -7.91 -2.81 13.80
N LEU A 24 -8.11 -4.05 13.34
CA LEU A 24 -7.34 -4.61 12.23
C LEU A 24 -7.49 -3.77 10.93
N ALA A 25 -8.63 -3.09 10.78
CA ALA A 25 -8.89 -2.17 9.67
C ALA A 25 -7.94 -0.96 9.65
N CYS A 26 -7.47 -0.48 10.81
CA CYS A 26 -6.47 0.59 10.88
C CYS A 26 -5.16 0.15 10.21
N TRP A 27 -4.72 -1.07 10.49
CA TRP A 27 -3.54 -1.67 9.86
C TRP A 27 -3.72 -1.90 8.36
N LEU A 28 -4.92 -2.29 7.92
CA LEU A 28 -5.24 -2.41 6.49
C LEU A 28 -5.16 -1.07 5.75
N VAL A 29 -5.52 0.04 6.39
CA VAL A 29 -5.41 1.39 5.80
C VAL A 29 -3.95 1.84 5.75
N LEU A 30 -3.20 1.68 6.84
CA LEU A 30 -1.78 2.07 6.89
C LEU A 30 -0.92 1.26 5.90
N LEU A 31 -1.25 -0.02 5.71
CA LEU A 31 -0.57 -0.90 4.74
C LEU A 31 -1.13 -0.79 3.33
N ALA A 32 -2.13 0.05 3.08
CA ALA A 32 -2.83 0.09 1.80
C ALA A 32 -1.90 0.37 0.61
N ALA A 33 -0.90 1.24 0.77
CA ALA A 33 0.06 1.52 -0.29
C ALA A 33 0.90 0.28 -0.67
N PHE A 34 1.32 -0.50 0.31
CA PHE A 34 2.11 -1.71 0.09
C PHE A 34 1.26 -2.85 -0.48
N ILE A 35 0.06 -3.05 0.08
CA ILE A 35 -0.89 -4.05 -0.40
C ILE A 35 -1.29 -3.73 -1.84
N SER A 36 -1.63 -2.48 -2.14
CA SER A 36 -2.02 -2.07 -3.50
C SER A 36 -0.91 -2.30 -4.52
N ASP A 37 0.35 -1.96 -4.19
CA ASP A 37 1.50 -2.19 -5.07
C ASP A 37 1.75 -3.69 -5.32
N ALA A 38 1.69 -4.50 -4.26
CA ALA A 38 1.86 -5.95 -4.34
C ALA A 38 0.73 -6.62 -5.14
N THR A 39 -0.52 -6.30 -4.83
CA THR A 39 -1.70 -6.84 -5.50
C THR A 39 -1.73 -6.45 -6.97
N TRP A 40 -1.44 -5.19 -7.30
CA TRP A 40 -1.36 -4.75 -8.69
C TRP A 40 -0.27 -5.48 -9.47
N THR A 41 0.92 -5.62 -8.87
CA THR A 41 2.03 -6.37 -9.46
C THR A 41 1.66 -7.84 -9.68
N LEU A 42 0.96 -8.46 -8.74
CA LEU A 42 0.53 -9.85 -8.82
C LEU A 42 -0.54 -10.05 -9.91
N LEU A 43 -1.58 -9.22 -9.92
CA LEU A 43 -2.66 -9.26 -10.90
C LEU A 43 -2.11 -9.09 -12.32
N TRP A 44 -1.20 -8.13 -12.51
CA TRP A 44 -0.58 -7.92 -13.81
C TRP A 44 0.17 -9.16 -14.31
N ARG A 45 0.86 -9.88 -13.42
CA ARG A 45 1.57 -11.12 -13.78
C ARG A 45 0.62 -12.23 -14.21
N ILE A 46 -0.50 -12.38 -13.50
CA ILE A 46 -1.54 -13.35 -13.84
C ILE A 46 -2.07 -13.05 -15.24
N VAL A 47 -2.41 -11.79 -15.51
CA VAL A 47 -2.96 -11.37 -16.82
C VAL A 47 -1.94 -11.51 -17.95
N THR A 48 -0.65 -11.29 -17.68
CA THR A 48 0.42 -11.37 -18.70
C THR A 48 1.06 -12.75 -18.83
N GLY A 49 0.62 -13.75 -18.05
CA GLY A 49 1.15 -15.13 -18.11
C GLY A 49 2.63 -15.25 -17.75
N GLN A 50 3.21 -14.26 -17.06
CA GLN A 50 4.64 -14.26 -16.71
C GLN A 50 4.93 -15.24 -15.58
N LYS A 51 6.08 -15.94 -15.66
CA LYS A 51 6.50 -16.93 -14.64
C LYS A 51 6.69 -16.24 -13.28
N PHE A 52 5.93 -16.69 -12.28
CA PHE A 52 5.96 -16.18 -10.90
C PHE A 52 7.34 -16.20 -10.23
N THR A 53 8.26 -17.05 -10.69
CA THR A 53 9.55 -17.37 -10.07
C THR A 53 10.72 -16.48 -10.49
N GLN A 54 10.57 -15.54 -11.43
CA GLN A 54 11.64 -14.60 -11.74
C GLN A 54 11.65 -13.40 -10.78
N ALA A 55 12.82 -13.11 -10.20
CA ALA A 55 13.05 -11.93 -9.37
C ALA A 55 12.81 -10.67 -10.20
N HIS A 56 11.71 -9.96 -9.94
CA HIS A 56 11.26 -8.90 -10.83
C HIS A 56 11.44 -7.52 -10.19
N ARG A 57 12.10 -6.63 -10.95
CA ARG A 57 12.43 -5.24 -10.59
C ARG A 57 11.47 -4.24 -11.27
N SER A 58 10.17 -4.37 -11.03
CA SER A 58 9.16 -3.52 -11.67
C SER A 58 8.03 -3.11 -10.73
N HIS A 59 8.34 -3.00 -9.42
CA HIS A 59 7.48 -2.28 -8.49
C HIS A 59 7.16 -0.88 -9.02
N ALA A 60 5.95 -0.38 -8.77
CA ALA A 60 5.53 0.92 -9.28
C ALA A 60 6.50 2.04 -8.86
N TYR A 61 7.05 1.92 -7.65
CA TYR A 61 8.13 2.76 -7.14
C TYR A 61 9.34 2.85 -8.10
N GLN A 62 9.83 1.71 -8.60
CA GLN A 62 11.01 1.64 -9.48
C GLN A 62 10.73 2.13 -10.90
N ARG A 63 9.46 2.07 -11.36
CA ARG A 63 9.04 2.69 -12.62
C ARG A 63 8.95 4.20 -12.46
N LEU A 64 8.32 4.67 -11.39
CA LEU A 64 8.19 6.09 -11.10
C LEU A 64 9.56 6.76 -10.92
N SER A 65 10.49 6.09 -10.23
CA SER A 65 11.82 6.65 -9.99
C SER A 65 12.62 6.77 -11.28
N ARG A 66 12.43 5.85 -12.23
CA ARG A 66 13.05 5.91 -13.56
C ARG A 66 12.42 7.01 -14.42
N TYR A 67 11.09 7.13 -14.40
CA TYR A 67 10.37 8.14 -15.17
C TYR A 67 10.65 9.57 -14.68
N TRP A 68 10.69 9.80 -13.37
CA TRP A 68 11.01 11.11 -12.79
C TRP A 68 12.51 11.38 -12.64
N GLY A 69 13.37 10.41 -12.93
CA GLY A 69 14.83 10.53 -12.76
C GLY A 69 15.28 10.80 -11.32
N SER A 70 14.38 10.71 -10.34
CA SER A 70 14.63 11.06 -8.94
C SER A 70 13.96 10.06 -8.01
N HIS A 71 14.77 9.33 -7.24
CA HIS A 71 14.28 8.46 -6.17
C HIS A 71 13.66 9.28 -5.03
N GLN A 72 14.21 10.46 -4.73
CA GLN A 72 13.77 11.30 -3.63
C GLN A 72 12.33 11.78 -3.84
N SER A 73 11.96 12.17 -5.06
CA SER A 73 10.60 12.65 -5.38
C SER A 73 9.56 11.55 -5.17
N VAL A 74 9.88 10.30 -5.49
CA VAL A 74 8.98 9.15 -5.27
C VAL A 74 8.85 8.82 -3.79
N VAL A 75 9.94 8.89 -3.03
CA VAL A 75 9.90 8.68 -1.57
C VAL A 75 9.07 9.77 -0.90
N PHE A 76 9.27 11.04 -1.27
CA PHE A 76 8.47 12.15 -0.74
C PHE A 76 6.99 12.00 -1.07
N LEU A 77 6.64 11.56 -2.28
CA LEU A 77 5.27 11.26 -2.64
C LEU A 77 4.68 10.15 -1.76
N LEU A 78 5.43 9.05 -1.55
CA LEU A 78 4.98 7.94 -0.71
C LEU A 78 4.80 8.37 0.74
N ILE A 79 5.71 9.18 1.28
CA ILE A 79 5.60 9.75 2.63
C ILE A 79 4.38 10.68 2.71
N ALA A 80 4.18 11.55 1.72
CA ALA A 80 3.05 12.46 1.69
C ALA A 80 1.70 11.71 1.63
N ILE A 81 1.59 10.65 0.83
CA ILE A 81 0.40 9.81 0.78
C ILE A 81 0.16 9.12 2.13
N ASN A 82 1.20 8.56 2.74
CA ASN A 82 1.06 7.91 4.05
C ASN A 82 0.67 8.91 5.14
N GLY A 83 1.33 10.06 5.22
CA GLY A 83 1.11 11.05 6.27
C GLY A 83 -0.16 11.88 6.10
N LEU A 84 -0.48 12.33 4.88
CA LEU A 84 -1.58 13.26 4.63
C LEU A 84 -2.90 12.56 4.26
N TRP A 85 -2.85 11.30 3.82
CA TRP A 85 -4.04 10.57 3.39
C TRP A 85 -4.31 9.34 4.25
N LEU A 86 -3.37 8.38 4.29
CA LEU A 86 -3.60 7.11 4.97
C LEU A 86 -3.65 7.25 6.49
N PHE A 87 -2.77 8.05 7.09
CA PHE A 87 -2.74 8.28 8.53
C PHE A 87 -4.04 8.92 9.08
N PRO A 88 -4.55 10.04 8.54
CA PRO A 88 -5.81 10.60 9.03
C PRO A 88 -6.99 9.65 8.81
N LEU A 89 -7.02 8.89 7.72
CA LEU A 89 -8.06 7.88 7.49
C LEU A 89 -7.98 6.73 8.51
N ALA A 90 -6.78 6.27 8.83
CA ALA A 90 -6.55 5.25 9.86
C ALA A 90 -7.01 5.74 11.24
N TRP A 91 -6.76 7.01 11.56
CA TRP A 91 -7.27 7.65 12.77
C TRP A 91 -8.80 7.74 12.78
N CYS A 92 -9.42 8.12 11.66
CA CYS A 92 -10.88 8.16 11.52
C CYS A 92 -11.53 6.78 11.70
N VAL A 93 -10.87 5.68 11.29
CA VAL A 93 -11.37 4.31 11.51
C VAL A 93 -11.47 3.98 13.01
N VAL A 94 -10.57 4.53 13.83
CA VAL A 94 -10.59 4.32 15.29
C VAL A 94 -11.71 5.13 15.94
N ILE A 95 -11.90 6.39 15.53
CA ILE A 95 -12.94 7.26 16.11
C ILE A 95 -14.34 6.84 15.65
N TRP A 96 -14.50 6.47 14.37
CA TRP A 96 -15.80 6.14 13.77
C TRP A 96 -15.82 4.73 13.15
N PRO A 97 -15.88 3.68 13.98
CA PRO A 97 -15.91 2.29 13.50
C PRO A 97 -17.05 1.99 12.53
N GLN A 98 -18.17 2.69 12.64
CA GLN A 98 -19.34 2.53 11.78
C GLN A 98 -19.07 2.82 10.30
N TYR A 99 -18.07 3.66 9.98
CA TYR A 99 -17.71 4.02 8.60
C TYR A 99 -16.48 3.27 8.09
N THR A 100 -16.00 2.26 8.82
CA THR A 100 -14.76 1.52 8.50
C THR A 100 -14.71 1.06 7.04
N ALA A 101 -15.80 0.46 6.52
CA ALA A 101 -15.82 -0.04 5.15
C ALA A 101 -15.61 1.09 4.11
N ILE A 102 -16.27 2.24 4.31
CA ILE A 102 -16.17 3.39 3.41
C ILE A 102 -14.76 4.00 3.48
N LEU A 103 -14.21 4.14 4.69
CA LEU A 103 -12.86 4.67 4.91
C LEU A 103 -11.78 3.79 4.26
N VAL A 104 -11.93 2.47 4.36
CA VAL A 104 -11.03 1.52 3.69
C VAL A 104 -11.13 1.67 2.17
N ILE A 105 -12.34 1.71 1.60
CA ILE A 105 -12.51 1.91 0.15
C ILE A 105 -11.86 3.23 -0.28
N LEU A 106 -12.10 4.32 0.45
CA LEU A 106 -11.53 5.63 0.18
C LEU A 106 -10.00 5.65 0.27
N ALA A 107 -9.40 4.87 1.16
CA ALA A 107 -7.96 4.73 1.27
C ALA A 107 -7.34 4.05 0.03
N TYR A 108 -7.97 3.00 -0.49
CA TYR A 108 -7.45 2.21 -1.60
C TYR A 108 -7.73 2.82 -2.99
N LEU A 109 -8.83 3.56 -3.15
CA LEU A 109 -9.26 4.12 -4.44
C LEU A 109 -8.17 4.98 -5.14
N PRO A 110 -7.61 6.04 -4.52
CA PRO A 110 -6.60 6.87 -5.17
C PRO A 110 -5.29 6.12 -5.41
N LEU A 111 -4.94 5.16 -4.55
CA LEU A 111 -3.75 4.32 -4.72
C LEU A 111 -3.87 3.46 -5.98
N LEU A 112 -4.99 2.76 -6.15
CA LEU A 112 -5.23 1.91 -7.32
C LEU A 112 -5.28 2.72 -8.62
N LEU A 113 -5.92 3.90 -8.60
CA LEU A 113 -5.92 4.82 -9.74
C LEU A 113 -4.50 5.31 -10.08
N GLY A 114 -3.71 5.63 -9.05
CA GLY A 114 -2.29 5.97 -9.20
C GLY A 114 -1.52 4.83 -9.88
N MET A 115 -1.66 3.60 -9.40
CA MET A 115 -1.02 2.42 -9.99
C MET A 115 -1.42 2.19 -11.45
N ALA A 116 -2.70 2.37 -11.77
CA ALA A 116 -3.20 2.27 -13.15
C ALA A 116 -2.61 3.36 -14.06
N LYS A 117 -2.41 4.59 -13.55
CA LYS A 117 -1.79 5.69 -14.31
C LYS A 117 -0.29 5.47 -14.52
N ILE A 118 0.41 4.97 -13.51
CA ILE A 118 1.85 4.66 -13.57
C ILE A 118 2.14 3.57 -14.62
N ARG A 119 1.16 2.69 -14.90
CA ARG A 119 1.25 1.69 -15.97
C ARG A 119 1.42 2.30 -17.36
N ASN A 120 0.82 3.46 -17.62
CA ASN A 120 0.84 4.08 -18.95
C ASN A 120 2.10 4.94 -19.18
N LEU A 121 3.03 4.97 -18.21
CA LEU A 121 4.30 5.64 -18.38
C LEU A 121 5.22 4.76 -19.26
N PRO A 122 5.90 5.36 -20.26
CA PRO A 122 6.76 4.63 -21.20
C PRO A 122 7.96 3.95 -20.53
#